data_AF-A0A2N0X499-F1
#
_entry.id   AF-A0A2N0X499-F1
#
_cell.length_a   1.000
_cell.length_b   1.000
_cell.length_c   1.000
_cell.angle_alpha   90.00
_cell.angle_beta   90.00
_cell.angle_gamma   90.00
#
_symmetry.space_group_name_H-M   'P 1'
#
loop_
_entity.id
_entity.type
_entity.pdbx_description
1 polymer ?
#
loop_
_entity_poly.entity_id
_entity_poly.type
_entity_poly.pdbx_seq_one_letter_code
_entity_poly.pdbx_strand_id
1 'polypeptide(L)'
;MANKIHVLIADDEPLNLELMEEILEDDYKVDMVSSGQECLTFLQANKPDLLLLDVAMPNMNGYEVCKAIKADEDLTLPIIFVSARGAIEDRLLGYEAGGDDYLVKPFNCDELLAKVQSLVTFVNQQKELDSQLQSARDMSMMVITNTGEMGVIVNFIRQTFECNDLESLSKAAFEALEQLDLHSTVQFYDDNNTFDTYDSSGSFKPVEAELLQLARSKGRIFNFNQRCILNFKNCSLLIKNMPEDEEMKGRFLDHTCMLMEGLNARFIAISQSKIVDENAQKNKQLLEDTKDSMMAAQQGLQEQSKQAVSVAQQLIHQLERDFLSLGLDEDQEKYLINLIETNTQKIADIFHKNDVVDDYFAKMLSALK
;
A
#
# COMPACT_ATOMS: atom_id res chain seq x y z
N MET A 1 33.88 2.14 -26.18
CA MET A 1 34.17 2.26 -27.63
C MET A 1 32.84 2.09 -28.32
N ALA A 2 32.41 3.06 -29.14
CA ALA A 2 31.16 2.92 -29.88
C ALA A 2 31.28 1.68 -30.78
N ASN A 3 30.27 0.81 -30.77
CA ASN A 3 30.27 -0.39 -31.60
C ASN A 3 30.30 0.07 -33.06
N LYS A 4 31.40 -0.16 -33.78
CA LYS A 4 31.51 0.20 -35.20
C LYS A 4 30.44 -0.58 -35.97
N ILE A 5 29.75 0.11 -36.87
CA ILE A 5 28.76 -0.50 -37.76
C ILE A 5 29.45 -1.59 -38.59
N HIS A 6 28.82 -2.75 -38.69
CA HIS A 6 29.40 -3.94 -39.29
C HIS A 6 28.94 -4.10 -40.73
N VAL A 7 29.84 -3.94 -41.68
CA VAL A 7 29.60 -4.10 -43.12
C VAL A 7 30.18 -5.45 -43.56
N LEU A 8 29.37 -6.26 -44.23
CA LEU A 8 29.81 -7.47 -44.92
C LEU A 8 29.99 -7.16 -46.40
N ILE A 9 31.08 -7.64 -46.99
CA ILE A 9 31.38 -7.48 -48.42
C ILE A 9 31.48 -8.87 -49.05
N ALA A 10 30.73 -9.09 -50.12
CA ALA A 10 30.71 -10.34 -50.88
C ALA A 10 31.05 -10.08 -52.35
N ASP A 11 32.22 -10.54 -52.79
CA ASP A 11 32.73 -10.39 -54.17
C ASP A 11 33.72 -11.53 -54.46
N ASP A 12 33.68 -12.12 -55.66
CA ASP A 12 34.55 -13.24 -56.03
C ASP A 12 35.96 -12.82 -56.47
N GLU A 13 36.16 -11.53 -56.76
CA GLU A 13 37.45 -10.97 -57.15
C GLU A 13 38.17 -10.36 -55.93
N PRO A 14 39.32 -10.92 -55.50
CA PRO A 14 40.04 -10.46 -54.31
C PRO A 14 40.41 -8.97 -54.34
N LEU A 15 40.72 -8.43 -55.52
CA LEU A 15 41.06 -7.01 -55.67
C LEU A 15 39.88 -6.08 -55.34
N ASN A 16 38.65 -6.49 -55.66
CA ASN A 16 37.45 -5.71 -55.33
C ASN A 16 37.20 -5.70 -53.82
N LEU A 17 37.41 -6.85 -53.16
CA LEU A 17 37.31 -6.99 -51.71
C LEU A 17 38.30 -6.06 -50.99
N GLU A 18 39.59 -6.14 -51.34
CA GLU A 18 40.65 -5.30 -50.76
C GLU A 18 40.36 -3.80 -50.95
N LEU A 19 39.92 -3.41 -52.16
CA LEU A 19 39.60 -2.00 -52.44
C LEU A 19 38.43 -1.49 -51.59
N MET A 20 37.35 -2.26 -51.47
CA MET A 20 36.18 -1.84 -50.69
C MET A 20 36.46 -1.87 -49.19
N GLU A 21 37.30 -2.79 -48.71
CA GLU A 21 37.79 -2.79 -47.33
C GLU A 21 38.61 -1.53 -47.03
N GLU A 22 39.60 -1.19 -47.87
CA GLU A 22 40.45 0.01 -47.69
C GLU A 22 39.62 1.30 -47.64
N ILE A 23 38.53 1.37 -48.41
CA ILE A 23 37.61 2.54 -48.40
C ILE A 23 36.79 2.63 -47.10
N LEU A 24 36.47 1.50 -46.45
CA LEU A 24 35.47 1.43 -45.37
C LEU A 24 36.06 1.14 -43.99
N GLU A 25 37.27 0.60 -43.88
CA GLU A 25 37.84 0.12 -42.60
C GLU A 25 38.05 1.22 -41.55
N ASP A 26 38.30 2.46 -42.00
CA ASP A 26 38.52 3.61 -41.12
C ASP A 26 37.26 3.90 -40.26
N ASP A 27 36.08 3.82 -40.87
CA ASP A 27 34.80 4.19 -40.23
C ASP A 27 33.98 2.96 -39.78
N TYR A 28 34.12 1.83 -40.46
CA TYR A 28 33.27 0.64 -40.28
C TYR A 28 34.09 -0.58 -39.83
N LYS A 29 33.40 -1.56 -39.25
CA LYS A 29 33.96 -2.91 -39.10
C LYS A 29 33.63 -3.65 -40.40
N VAL A 30 34.63 -4.14 -41.10
CA VAL A 30 34.46 -4.83 -42.38
C VAL A 30 34.76 -6.32 -42.19
N ASP A 31 33.90 -7.18 -42.72
CA ASP A 31 34.20 -8.60 -42.94
C ASP A 31 33.99 -8.90 -44.44
N MET A 32 34.80 -9.81 -44.98
CA MET A 32 34.81 -10.14 -46.41
C MET A 32 34.54 -11.62 -46.64
N VAL A 33 33.80 -11.92 -47.70
CA VAL A 33 33.52 -13.28 -48.17
C VAL A 33 33.67 -13.34 -49.68
N SER A 34 34.10 -14.50 -50.19
CA SER A 34 34.52 -14.65 -51.59
C SER A 34 33.46 -15.30 -52.48
N SER A 35 32.30 -15.65 -51.93
CA SER A 35 31.21 -16.27 -52.68
C SER A 35 29.85 -16.06 -52.04
N GLY A 36 28.78 -16.20 -52.83
CA GLY A 36 27.42 -16.16 -52.32
C GLY A 36 27.12 -17.22 -51.25
N GLN A 37 27.73 -18.41 -51.35
CA GLN A 37 27.55 -19.48 -50.36
C GLN A 37 28.24 -19.15 -49.03
N GLU A 38 29.45 -18.57 -49.08
CA GLU A 38 30.14 -18.07 -47.89
C GLU A 38 29.36 -16.93 -47.25
N CYS A 39 28.80 -16.01 -48.04
CA CYS A 39 27.93 -14.93 -47.56
C CYS A 39 26.75 -15.47 -46.76
N LEU A 40 25.98 -16.40 -47.32
CA LEU A 40 24.84 -17.00 -46.61
C LEU A 40 25.27 -17.76 -45.34
N THR A 41 26.41 -18.45 -45.40
CA THR A 41 26.96 -19.17 -44.23
C THR A 41 27.39 -18.19 -43.14
N PHE A 42 28.01 -17.08 -43.51
CA PHE A 42 28.42 -16.03 -42.58
C PHE A 42 27.22 -15.41 -41.85
N LEU A 43 26.13 -15.14 -42.59
CA LEU A 43 24.89 -14.56 -42.07
C LEU A 43 24.16 -15.47 -41.07
N GLN A 44 24.44 -16.78 -41.06
CA GLN A 44 23.89 -17.70 -40.05
C GLN A 44 24.52 -17.51 -38.67
N ALA A 45 25.80 -17.12 -38.62
CA ALA A 45 26.56 -16.98 -37.38
C ALA A 45 26.74 -15.52 -36.94
N ASN A 46 26.66 -14.59 -37.89
CA ASN A 46 26.93 -13.17 -37.69
C ASN A 46 25.79 -12.31 -38.23
N LYS A 47 25.55 -11.16 -37.59
CA LYS A 47 24.51 -10.21 -38.00
C LYS A 47 25.14 -8.87 -38.39
N PRO A 48 25.66 -8.74 -39.62
CA PRO A 48 26.15 -7.46 -40.12
C PRO A 48 24.98 -6.49 -40.30
N ASP A 49 25.28 -5.20 -40.20
CA ASP A 49 24.34 -4.09 -40.34
C ASP A 49 24.06 -3.71 -41.79
N LEU A 50 24.95 -4.09 -42.72
CA LEU A 50 24.83 -3.80 -44.16
C LEU A 50 25.62 -4.82 -44.99
N LEU A 51 25.12 -5.17 -46.17
CA LEU A 51 25.78 -6.05 -47.13
C LEU A 51 26.09 -5.32 -48.43
N LEU A 52 27.36 -5.34 -48.84
CA LEU A 52 27.79 -5.03 -50.21
C LEU A 52 27.90 -6.34 -50.98
N LEU A 53 27.15 -6.48 -52.07
CA LEU A 53 26.98 -7.75 -52.77
C LEU A 53 27.29 -7.62 -54.26
N ASP A 54 28.29 -8.34 -54.73
CA ASP A 54 28.54 -8.47 -56.15
C ASP A 54 27.45 -9.28 -56.85
N VAL A 55 27.06 -8.84 -58.04
CA VAL A 55 26.03 -9.52 -58.83
C VAL A 55 26.62 -10.70 -59.60
N ALA A 56 27.85 -10.57 -60.10
CA ALA A 56 28.46 -11.45 -61.08
C ALA A 56 29.35 -12.55 -60.47
N MET A 57 28.91 -13.16 -59.36
CA MET A 57 29.63 -14.27 -58.72
C MET A 57 29.36 -15.65 -59.37
N PRO A 58 30.34 -16.57 -59.39
CA PRO A 58 30.19 -17.92 -59.92
C PRO A 58 29.30 -18.80 -59.02
N ASN A 59 28.64 -19.77 -59.66
CA ASN A 59 27.70 -20.73 -59.05
C ASN A 59 26.39 -20.12 -58.51
N MET A 60 26.48 -19.09 -57.67
CA MET A 60 25.34 -18.39 -57.09
C MET A 60 25.54 -16.89 -57.25
N ASN A 61 24.69 -16.26 -58.06
CA ASN A 61 24.81 -14.83 -58.35
C ASN A 61 24.23 -13.97 -57.21
N GLY A 62 24.58 -12.68 -57.19
CA GLY A 62 24.14 -11.77 -56.12
C GLY A 62 22.62 -11.63 -56.01
N TYR A 63 21.87 -11.72 -57.11
CA TYR A 63 20.40 -11.66 -57.05
C TYR A 63 19.81 -12.90 -56.36
N GLU A 64 20.40 -14.07 -56.57
CA GLU A 64 19.99 -15.31 -55.89
C GLU A 64 20.29 -15.25 -54.40
N VAL A 65 21.47 -14.71 -54.01
CA VAL A 65 21.84 -14.48 -52.60
C VAL A 65 20.85 -13.52 -51.95
N CYS A 66 20.57 -12.38 -52.59
CA CYS A 66 19.61 -11.39 -52.08
C CYS A 66 18.22 -11.99 -51.89
N LYS A 67 17.72 -12.78 -52.86
CA LYS A 67 16.43 -13.48 -52.72
C LYS A 67 16.41 -14.48 -51.58
N ALA A 68 17.52 -15.19 -51.35
CA ALA A 68 17.63 -16.11 -50.22
C ALA A 68 17.62 -15.36 -48.88
N ILE A 69 18.31 -14.22 -48.78
CA ILE A 69 18.32 -13.35 -47.59
C ILE A 69 16.91 -12.80 -47.32
N LYS A 70 16.25 -12.22 -48.33
CA LYS A 70 14.93 -11.60 -48.14
C LYS A 70 13.79 -12.62 -47.96
N ALA A 71 14.04 -13.90 -48.22
CA ALA A 71 13.11 -14.99 -47.90
C ALA A 71 13.21 -15.46 -46.43
N ASP A 72 14.26 -15.06 -45.72
CA ASP A 72 14.45 -15.35 -44.30
C ASP A 72 13.96 -14.17 -43.44
N GLU A 73 12.92 -14.38 -42.63
CA GLU A 73 12.34 -13.34 -41.77
C GLU A 73 13.31 -12.84 -40.69
N ASP A 74 14.33 -13.64 -40.34
CA ASP A 74 15.33 -13.26 -39.34
C ASP A 74 16.45 -12.37 -39.93
N LEU A 75 16.53 -12.24 -41.25
CA LEU A 75 17.53 -11.44 -41.97
C LEU A 75 16.91 -10.17 -42.59
N THR A 76 17.12 -9.04 -41.94
CA THR A 76 16.51 -7.74 -42.34
C THR A 76 17.52 -6.70 -42.79
N LEU A 77 18.77 -7.09 -43.04
CA LEU A 77 19.83 -6.16 -43.39
C LEU A 77 19.63 -5.51 -44.78
N PRO A 78 20.04 -4.24 -44.94
CA PRO A 78 20.08 -3.57 -46.23
C PRO A 78 21.20 -4.15 -47.12
N ILE A 79 20.91 -4.23 -48.42
CA ILE A 79 21.80 -4.80 -49.44
C ILE A 79 22.07 -3.75 -50.52
N ILE A 80 23.33 -3.42 -50.73
CA ILE A 80 23.79 -2.63 -51.88
C ILE A 80 24.41 -3.60 -52.89
N PHE A 81 23.84 -3.65 -54.08
CA PHE A 81 24.48 -4.37 -55.18
C PHE A 81 25.67 -3.58 -55.72
N VAL A 82 26.81 -4.24 -55.94
CA VAL A 82 28.01 -3.63 -56.52
C VAL A 82 28.36 -4.41 -57.78
N SER A 83 28.26 -3.83 -58.98
CA SER A 83 28.29 -4.65 -60.21
C SER A 83 28.88 -3.91 -61.40
N ALA A 84 29.60 -4.62 -62.28
CA ALA A 84 30.02 -4.08 -63.58
C ALA A 84 28.86 -3.88 -64.58
N ARG A 85 27.68 -4.43 -64.27
CA ARG A 85 26.47 -4.28 -65.09
C ARG A 85 25.75 -3.00 -64.69
N GLY A 86 25.66 -2.04 -65.60
CA GLY A 86 25.08 -0.72 -65.33
C GLY A 86 23.81 -0.41 -66.10
N ALA A 87 23.27 -1.36 -66.89
CA ALA A 87 22.07 -1.12 -67.68
C ALA A 87 20.84 -0.95 -66.78
N ILE A 88 19.81 -0.27 -67.29
CA ILE A 88 18.58 -0.04 -66.53
C ILE A 88 17.92 -1.38 -66.18
N GLU A 89 17.96 -2.37 -67.08
CA GLU A 89 17.42 -3.70 -66.81
C GLU A 89 18.10 -4.38 -65.61
N ASP A 90 19.42 -4.25 -65.47
CA ASP A 90 20.15 -4.85 -64.35
C ASP A 90 19.79 -4.20 -63.01
N ARG A 91 19.62 -2.87 -63.00
CA ARG A 91 19.19 -2.16 -61.78
C ARG A 91 17.77 -2.56 -61.38
N LEU A 92 16.87 -2.71 -62.35
CA LEU A 92 15.50 -3.18 -62.12
C LEU A 92 15.50 -4.59 -61.54
N LEU A 93 16.33 -5.50 -62.04
CA LEU A 93 16.50 -6.85 -61.47
C LEU A 93 17.00 -6.82 -60.02
N GLY A 94 17.91 -5.90 -59.68
CA GLY A 94 18.35 -5.69 -58.30
C GLY A 94 17.22 -5.27 -57.38
N TYR A 95 16.41 -4.27 -57.79
CA TYR A 95 15.24 -3.85 -57.01
C TYR A 95 14.20 -4.97 -56.87
N GLU A 96 13.92 -5.73 -57.94
CA GLU A 96 13.00 -6.87 -57.89
C GLU A 96 13.50 -8.02 -57.00
N ALA A 97 14.82 -8.18 -56.86
CA ALA A 97 15.42 -9.14 -55.92
C ALA A 97 15.34 -8.68 -54.46
N GLY A 98 14.98 -7.42 -54.20
CA GLY A 98 14.88 -6.82 -52.88
C GLY A 98 16.10 -6.01 -52.46
N GLY A 99 16.99 -5.63 -53.37
CA GLY A 99 18.12 -4.75 -53.06
C GLY A 99 17.68 -3.34 -52.70
N ASP A 100 18.39 -2.73 -51.76
CA ASP A 100 18.09 -1.41 -51.22
C ASP A 100 18.77 -0.29 -52.02
N ASP A 101 19.95 -0.58 -52.60
CA ASP A 101 20.63 0.32 -53.55
C ASP A 101 21.49 -0.47 -54.56
N TYR A 102 21.99 0.23 -55.58
CA TYR A 102 22.82 -0.32 -56.64
C TYR A 102 23.97 0.64 -56.98
N LEU A 103 25.19 0.11 -57.04
CA LEU A 103 26.44 0.79 -57.37
C LEU A 103 27.09 0.12 -58.58
N VAL A 104 27.43 0.91 -59.60
CA VAL A 104 28.00 0.41 -60.86
C VAL A 104 29.53 0.56 -60.86
N LYS A 105 30.26 -0.50 -61.20
CA LYS A 105 31.72 -0.49 -61.37
C LYS A 105 32.08 0.07 -62.77
N PRO A 106 33.12 0.92 -62.90
CA PRO A 106 33.95 1.47 -61.83
C PRO A 106 33.23 2.61 -61.09
N PHE A 107 33.27 2.58 -59.76
CA PHE A 107 32.74 3.64 -58.88
C PHE A 107 33.88 4.48 -58.30
N ASN A 108 33.55 5.68 -57.83
CA ASN A 108 34.49 6.48 -57.03
C ASN A 108 34.27 6.23 -55.53
N CYS A 109 35.31 6.51 -54.71
CA CYS A 109 35.27 6.25 -53.27
C CYS A 109 34.15 7.04 -52.57
N ASP A 110 33.95 8.31 -52.97
CA ASP A 110 32.94 9.19 -52.39
C ASP A 110 31.50 8.66 -52.61
N GLU A 111 31.24 8.02 -53.75
CA GLU A 111 29.94 7.44 -54.10
C GLU A 111 29.63 6.22 -53.24
N LEU A 112 30.61 5.31 -53.06
CA LEU A 112 30.45 4.15 -52.17
C LEU A 112 30.19 4.62 -50.74
N LEU A 113 31.02 5.53 -50.22
CA LEU A 113 30.90 6.07 -48.87
C LEU A 113 29.55 6.75 -48.65
N ALA A 114 29.10 7.59 -49.59
CA ALA A 114 27.81 8.28 -49.48
C ALA A 114 26.63 7.31 -49.43
N LYS A 115 26.65 6.24 -50.24
CA LYS A 115 25.59 5.22 -50.25
C LYS A 115 25.55 4.41 -48.96
N VAL A 116 26.72 3.93 -48.51
CA VAL A 116 26.85 3.20 -47.24
C VAL A 116 26.38 4.09 -46.09
N GLN A 117 26.87 5.34 -46.00
CA GLN A 117 26.51 6.27 -44.94
C GLN A 117 24.99 6.57 -44.90
N SER A 118 24.35 6.71 -46.06
CA SER A 118 22.90 6.92 -46.14
C SER A 118 22.11 5.75 -45.55
N LEU A 119 22.45 4.51 -45.93
CA LEU A 119 21.77 3.32 -45.41
C LEU A 119 22.09 3.07 -43.94
N VAL A 120 23.32 3.31 -43.51
CA VAL A 120 23.70 3.23 -42.09
C VAL A 120 22.92 4.22 -41.23
N THR A 121 22.74 5.45 -41.73
CA THR A 121 21.93 6.46 -41.04
C THR A 121 20.49 6.00 -40.89
N PHE A 122 19.91 5.42 -41.94
CA PHE A 122 18.56 4.86 -41.92
C PHE A 122 18.42 3.71 -40.91
N VAL A 123 19.36 2.75 -40.91
CA VAL A 123 19.36 1.63 -39.95
C VAL A 123 19.46 2.14 -38.50
N ASN A 124 20.32 3.12 -38.25
CA ASN A 124 20.47 3.70 -36.91
C ASN A 124 19.20 4.42 -36.45
N GLN A 125 18.54 5.18 -37.34
CA GLN A 125 17.27 5.83 -37.03
C GLN A 125 16.16 4.83 -36.71
N GLN A 126 16.10 3.72 -37.44
CA GLN A 126 15.12 2.65 -37.18
C GLN A 126 15.37 2.02 -35.81
N LYS A 127 16.62 1.66 -35.49
CA LYS A 127 17.00 1.11 -34.17
C LYS A 127 16.66 2.07 -33.02
N GLU A 128 16.94 3.37 -33.20
CA GLU A 128 16.62 4.41 -32.22
C GLU A 128 15.11 4.52 -32.00
N LEU A 129 14.31 4.54 -33.09
CA LEU A 129 12.86 4.61 -33.01
C LEU A 129 12.26 3.38 -32.30
N ASP A 130 12.76 2.19 -32.61
CA ASP A 130 12.30 0.95 -31.97
C ASP A 130 12.64 0.94 -30.47
N SER A 131 13.83 1.40 -30.10
CA SER A 131 14.22 1.58 -28.68
C SER A 131 13.32 2.59 -27.95
N GLN A 132 12.99 3.70 -28.60
CA GLN A 132 12.09 4.72 -28.03
C GLN A 132 10.66 4.19 -27.87
N LEU A 133 10.13 3.46 -28.86
CA LEU A 133 8.82 2.83 -28.78
C LEU A 133 8.75 1.80 -27.65
N GLN A 134 9.79 0.97 -27.51
CA GLN A 134 9.88 0.00 -26.43
C GLN A 134 9.91 0.69 -25.06
N SER A 135 10.76 1.70 -24.90
CA SER A 135 10.84 2.51 -23.67
C SER A 135 9.50 3.18 -23.33
N ALA A 136 8.81 3.73 -24.33
CA ALA A 136 7.49 4.36 -24.13
C ALA A 136 6.41 3.34 -23.74
N ARG A 137 6.44 2.13 -24.31
CA ARG A 137 5.55 1.02 -23.93
C ARG A 137 5.79 0.57 -22.49
N ASP A 138 7.06 0.38 -22.12
CA ASP A 138 7.44 -0.06 -20.78
C ASP A 138 7.02 0.98 -19.73
N MET A 139 7.25 2.28 -20.01
CA MET A 139 6.75 3.38 -19.19
C MET A 139 5.23 3.38 -19.06
N SER A 140 4.51 3.15 -20.16
CA SER A 140 3.04 3.11 -20.15
C SER A 140 2.52 1.95 -19.29
N MET A 141 3.11 0.76 -19.40
CA MET A 141 2.76 -0.39 -18.58
C MET A 141 3.05 -0.15 -17.09
N MET A 142 4.16 0.52 -16.78
CA MET A 142 4.49 0.92 -15.40
C MET A 142 3.45 1.87 -14.80
N VAL A 143 2.99 2.86 -15.58
CA VAL A 143 1.95 3.80 -15.12
C VAL A 143 0.60 3.11 -14.93
N ILE A 144 0.21 2.21 -15.84
CA ILE A 144 -1.06 1.47 -15.74
C ILE A 144 -1.06 0.56 -14.50
N THR A 145 0.03 -0.17 -14.27
CA THR A 145 0.16 -1.04 -13.09
C THR A 145 0.11 -0.23 -11.80
N ASN A 146 0.91 0.83 -11.67
CA ASN A 146 0.87 1.72 -10.50
C ASN A 146 -0.52 2.35 -10.27
N THR A 147 -1.24 2.72 -11.33
CA THR A 147 -2.61 3.26 -11.21
C THR A 147 -3.58 2.18 -10.68
N GLY A 148 -3.45 0.94 -11.15
CA GLY A 148 -4.20 -0.20 -10.63
C GLY A 148 -3.92 -0.45 -9.15
N GLU A 149 -2.65 -0.46 -8.76
CA GLU A 149 -2.19 -0.63 -7.37
C GLU A 149 -2.74 0.48 -6.47
N MET A 150 -2.71 1.74 -6.91
CA MET A 150 -3.32 2.86 -6.18
C MET A 150 -4.84 2.71 -6.03
N GLY A 151 -5.51 2.14 -7.02
CA GLY A 151 -6.94 1.80 -6.93
C GLY A 151 -7.23 0.83 -5.78
N VAL A 152 -6.35 -0.15 -5.54
CA VAL A 152 -6.44 -1.07 -4.39
C VAL A 152 -6.34 -0.30 -3.08
N ILE A 153 -5.37 0.63 -2.97
CA ILE A 153 -5.20 1.45 -1.76
C ILE A 153 -6.44 2.31 -1.50
N VAL A 154 -6.98 2.99 -2.51
CA VAL A 154 -8.19 3.82 -2.35
C VAL A 154 -9.39 2.97 -1.89
N ASN A 155 -9.56 1.78 -2.48
CA ASN A 155 -10.62 0.87 -2.06
C ASN A 155 -10.43 0.38 -0.63
N PHE A 156 -9.21 0.03 -0.24
CA PHE A 156 -8.86 -0.33 1.13
C PHE A 156 -9.23 0.79 2.11
N ILE A 157 -8.78 2.02 1.85
CA ILE A 157 -9.08 3.18 2.72
C ILE A 157 -10.59 3.34 2.89
N ARG A 158 -11.37 3.19 1.82
CA ARG A 158 -12.83 3.20 1.89
C ARG A 158 -13.38 2.10 2.80
N GLN A 159 -12.92 0.86 2.63
CA GLN A 159 -13.35 -0.28 3.46
C GLN A 159 -13.01 -0.08 4.94
N THR A 160 -11.87 0.56 5.26
CA THR A 160 -11.49 0.78 6.67
C THR A 160 -12.54 1.58 7.44
N PHE A 161 -13.28 2.49 6.80
CA PHE A 161 -14.33 3.26 7.47
C PHE A 161 -15.52 2.42 7.93
N GLU A 162 -15.72 1.25 7.33
CA GLU A 162 -16.79 0.31 7.66
C GLU A 162 -16.37 -0.72 8.73
N CYS A 163 -15.06 -0.87 8.99
CA CYS A 163 -14.53 -1.82 9.96
C CYS A 163 -14.74 -1.35 11.41
N ASN A 164 -15.42 -2.12 12.25
CA ASN A 164 -15.70 -1.75 13.65
C ASN A 164 -14.90 -2.57 14.68
N ASP A 165 -14.11 -3.53 14.22
CA ASP A 165 -13.27 -4.40 15.03
C ASP A 165 -11.93 -4.68 14.34
N LEU A 166 -10.99 -5.26 15.08
CA LEU A 166 -9.65 -5.55 14.57
C LEU A 166 -9.64 -6.68 13.54
N GLU A 167 -10.58 -7.61 13.62
CA GLU A 167 -10.66 -8.76 12.72
C GLU A 167 -11.07 -8.32 11.30
N SER A 168 -12.12 -7.51 11.19
CA SER A 168 -12.57 -6.92 9.92
C SER A 168 -11.54 -5.97 9.33
N LEU A 169 -10.86 -5.17 10.17
CA LEU A 169 -9.78 -4.28 9.72
C LEU A 169 -8.58 -5.06 9.18
N SER A 170 -8.16 -6.12 9.88
CA SER A 170 -7.05 -6.98 9.45
C SER A 170 -7.38 -7.69 8.15
N LYS A 171 -8.61 -8.21 8.03
CA LYS A 171 -9.08 -8.87 6.80
C LYS A 171 -9.05 -7.92 5.60
N ALA A 172 -9.57 -6.69 5.74
CA ALA A 172 -9.52 -5.69 4.68
C ALA A 172 -8.06 -5.36 4.28
N ALA A 173 -7.15 -5.30 5.25
CA ALA A 173 -5.74 -5.06 4.97
C ALA A 173 -5.10 -6.19 4.17
N PHE A 174 -5.40 -7.44 4.52
CA PHE A 174 -4.89 -8.60 3.79
C PHE A 174 -5.51 -8.74 2.40
N GLU A 175 -6.79 -8.48 2.22
CA GLU A 175 -7.43 -8.46 0.89
C GLU A 175 -6.77 -7.43 -0.04
N ALA A 176 -6.36 -6.28 0.50
CA ALA A 176 -5.65 -5.26 -0.25
C ALA A 176 -4.20 -5.67 -0.55
N LEU A 177 -3.47 -6.21 0.43
CA LEU A 177 -2.09 -6.66 0.24
C LEU A 177 -2.01 -7.89 -0.69
N GLU A 178 -2.99 -8.77 -0.68
CA GLU A 178 -3.08 -9.92 -1.58
C GLU A 178 -3.33 -9.48 -3.04
N GLN A 179 -4.14 -8.44 -3.26
CA GLN A 179 -4.29 -7.83 -4.60
C GLN A 179 -3.00 -7.19 -5.12
N LEU A 180 -2.07 -6.84 -4.23
CA LEU A 180 -0.72 -6.37 -4.55
C LEU A 180 0.31 -7.52 -4.60
N ASP A 181 -0.13 -8.78 -4.49
CA ASP A 181 0.71 -9.98 -4.42
C ASP A 181 1.71 -9.97 -3.24
N LEU A 182 1.33 -9.34 -2.12
CA LEU A 182 2.14 -9.23 -0.91
C LEU A 182 1.61 -10.10 0.24
N HIS A 183 2.44 -11.03 0.69
CA HIS A 183 2.20 -11.82 1.90
C HIS A 183 2.66 -11.06 3.14
N SER A 184 1.82 -11.01 4.16
CA SER A 184 2.05 -10.11 5.27
C SER A 184 1.50 -10.57 6.62
N THR A 185 2.04 -9.95 7.67
CA THR A 185 1.58 -10.09 9.05
C THR A 185 1.40 -8.70 9.63
N VAL A 186 0.26 -8.44 10.25
CA VAL A 186 -0.05 -7.17 10.92
C VAL A 186 -0.12 -7.40 12.42
N GLN A 187 0.52 -6.54 13.19
CA GLN A 187 0.40 -6.50 14.64
C GLN A 187 -0.13 -5.13 15.07
N PHE A 188 -1.21 -5.12 15.83
CA PHE A 188 -1.75 -3.94 16.50
C PHE A 188 -1.34 -3.92 17.95
N TYR A 189 -1.22 -2.72 18.52
CA TYR A 189 -0.92 -2.55 19.92
C TYR A 189 -1.44 -1.23 20.51
N ASP A 190 -1.85 -1.33 21.77
CA ASP A 190 -2.33 -0.22 22.58
C ASP A 190 -1.22 0.38 23.47
N ASP A 191 -1.56 1.43 24.21
CA ASP A 191 -0.64 2.08 25.16
C ASP A 191 -0.33 1.19 26.38
N ASN A 192 -1.07 0.09 26.58
CA ASN A 192 -0.85 -0.89 27.66
C ASN A 192 0.07 -2.04 27.24
N ASN A 193 0.62 -2.02 26.02
CA ASN A 193 1.39 -3.12 25.42
C ASN A 193 0.59 -4.43 25.29
N THR A 194 -0.72 -4.34 25.04
CA THR A 194 -1.50 -5.46 24.51
C THR A 194 -1.17 -5.61 23.03
N PHE A 195 -0.92 -6.84 22.57
CA PHE A 195 -0.56 -7.11 21.17
C PHE A 195 -1.56 -8.06 20.52
N ASP A 196 -2.18 -7.61 19.44
CA ASP A 196 -3.06 -8.42 18.61
C ASP A 196 -2.38 -8.64 17.25
N THR A 197 -2.03 -9.88 16.93
CA THR A 197 -1.32 -10.21 15.68
C THR A 197 -2.18 -11.07 14.79
N TYR A 198 -2.27 -10.64 13.53
CA TYR A 198 -3.02 -11.27 12.47
C TYR A 198 -2.10 -11.58 11.31
N ASP A 199 -2.36 -12.69 10.62
CA ASP A 199 -1.55 -13.16 9.50
C ASP A 199 -2.39 -13.36 8.25
N SER A 200 -1.83 -13.06 7.08
CA SER A 200 -2.52 -13.26 5.79
C SER A 200 -2.88 -14.73 5.53
N SER A 201 -2.17 -15.70 6.12
CA SER A 201 -2.49 -17.12 6.01
C SER A 201 -3.54 -17.62 7.02
N GLY A 202 -4.00 -16.75 7.93
CA GLY A 202 -4.91 -17.10 9.02
C GLY A 202 -4.28 -17.96 10.14
N SER A 203 -2.97 -18.27 10.04
CA SER A 203 -2.24 -19.03 11.06
C SER A 203 -1.37 -18.11 11.90
N PHE A 204 -1.64 -18.05 13.21
CA PHE A 204 -0.81 -17.29 14.14
C PHE A 204 0.58 -17.92 14.29
N LYS A 205 1.63 -17.14 14.00
CA LYS A 205 3.03 -17.54 14.12
C LYS A 205 3.73 -16.74 15.23
N PRO A 206 4.06 -17.36 16.38
CA PRO A 206 4.67 -16.65 17.52
C PRO A 206 5.96 -15.92 17.18
N VAL A 207 6.79 -16.50 16.29
CA VAL A 207 8.07 -15.93 15.88
C VAL A 207 7.90 -14.60 15.14
N GLU A 208 6.84 -14.48 14.32
CA GLU A 208 6.56 -13.24 13.58
C GLU A 208 6.08 -12.14 14.53
N ALA A 209 5.28 -12.49 15.54
CA ALA A 209 4.84 -11.57 16.57
C ALA A 209 6.01 -11.01 17.41
N GLU A 210 6.95 -11.87 17.82
CA GLU A 210 8.15 -11.47 18.57
C GLU A 210 9.08 -10.58 17.72
N LEU A 211 9.27 -10.95 16.46
CA LEU A 211 10.08 -10.18 15.51
C LEU A 211 9.53 -8.77 15.29
N LEU A 212 8.21 -8.62 15.13
CA LEU A 212 7.55 -7.32 15.03
C LEU A 212 7.78 -6.47 16.29
N GLN A 213 7.67 -7.06 17.48
CA GLN A 213 7.91 -6.36 18.74
C GLN A 213 9.35 -5.85 18.86
N LEU A 214 10.34 -6.69 18.55
CA LEU A 214 11.76 -6.32 18.58
C LEU A 214 12.08 -5.19 17.57
N ALA A 215 11.47 -5.26 16.39
CA ALA A 215 11.71 -4.31 15.32
C ALA A 215 11.13 -2.91 15.57
N ARG A 216 10.20 -2.74 16.53
CA ARG A 216 9.61 -1.41 16.86
C ARG A 216 10.66 -0.34 17.18
N SER A 217 11.77 -0.74 17.82
CA SER A 217 12.86 0.17 18.20
C SER A 217 13.83 0.49 17.05
N LYS A 218 13.73 -0.18 15.90
CA LYS A 218 14.69 -0.13 14.80
C LYS A 218 14.39 0.93 13.74
N GLY A 219 13.37 1.77 13.96
CA GLY A 219 12.97 2.87 13.06
C GLY A 219 11.66 2.59 12.31
N ARG A 220 11.25 3.53 11.45
CA ARG A 220 9.98 3.46 10.69
C ARG A 220 9.96 2.33 9.66
N ILE A 221 11.08 2.10 8.98
CA ILE A 221 11.24 1.06 7.97
C ILE A 221 12.48 0.23 8.30
N PHE A 222 12.33 -1.09 8.38
CA PHE A 222 13.42 -2.01 8.63
C PHE A 222 13.43 -3.11 7.57
N ASN A 223 14.45 -3.11 6.71
CA ASN A 223 14.60 -4.05 5.61
C ASN A 223 15.59 -5.16 5.98
N PHE A 224 15.25 -6.40 5.63
CA PHE A 224 16.11 -7.57 5.77
C PHE A 224 15.83 -8.59 4.66
N ASN A 225 16.74 -8.70 3.69
CA ASN A 225 16.56 -9.50 2.47
C ASN A 225 15.23 -9.12 1.77
N GLN A 226 14.43 -10.11 1.38
CA GLN A 226 13.09 -9.94 0.81
C GLN A 226 12.00 -9.70 1.88
N ARG A 227 12.36 -9.26 3.08
CA ARG A 227 11.41 -8.92 4.15
C ARG A 227 11.54 -7.46 4.52
N CYS A 228 10.41 -6.82 4.77
CA CYS A 228 10.36 -5.44 5.21
C CYS A 228 9.38 -5.29 6.36
N ILE A 229 9.78 -4.57 7.41
CA ILE A 229 8.93 -4.20 8.53
C ILE A 229 8.66 -2.70 8.48
N LEU A 230 7.40 -2.34 8.58
CA LEU A 230 6.90 -0.97 8.62
C LEU A 230 6.31 -0.73 10.01
N ASN A 231 6.91 0.18 10.77
CA ASN A 231 6.50 0.52 12.13
C ASN A 231 5.76 1.86 12.17
N PHE A 232 4.55 1.85 12.70
CA PHE A 232 3.73 3.01 12.98
C PHE A 232 3.47 3.14 14.48
N LYS A 233 2.66 4.12 14.89
CA LYS A 233 2.47 4.41 16.32
C LYS A 233 1.76 3.28 17.06
N ASN A 234 0.74 2.67 16.44
CA ASN A 234 -0.14 1.68 17.07
C ASN A 234 -0.23 0.37 16.27
N CYS A 235 0.55 0.23 15.21
CA CYS A 235 0.61 -0.98 14.43
C CYS A 235 1.98 -1.15 13.76
N SER A 236 2.30 -2.40 13.43
CA SER A 236 3.46 -2.76 12.63
C SER A 236 3.06 -3.80 11.59
N LEU A 237 3.65 -3.72 10.40
CA LEU A 237 3.39 -4.61 9.27
C LEU A 237 4.70 -5.26 8.83
N LEU A 238 4.70 -6.58 8.74
CA LEU A 238 5.77 -7.37 8.13
C LEU A 238 5.32 -7.80 6.74
N ILE A 239 6.11 -7.47 5.72
CA ILE A 239 5.98 -7.97 4.35
C ILE A 239 7.01 -9.08 4.17
N LYS A 240 6.57 -10.24 3.68
CA LYS A 240 7.36 -11.49 3.66
C LYS A 240 8.10 -11.73 2.34
N ASN A 241 7.62 -11.11 1.26
CA ASN A 241 8.04 -11.31 -0.12
C ASN A 241 8.24 -9.97 -0.85
N MET A 242 8.97 -9.05 -0.21
CA MET A 242 9.32 -7.77 -0.83
C MET A 242 10.20 -8.02 -2.09
N PRO A 243 9.91 -7.38 -3.24
CA PRO A 243 10.71 -7.50 -4.45
C PRO A 243 12.18 -7.07 -4.26
N GLU A 244 13.08 -7.67 -5.03
CA GLU A 244 14.51 -7.31 -5.03
C GLU A 244 14.81 -6.09 -5.91
N ASP A 245 14.00 -5.86 -6.93
CA ASP A 245 14.09 -4.69 -7.79
C ASP A 245 13.83 -3.41 -6.98
N GLU A 246 14.80 -2.50 -6.95
CA GLU A 246 14.76 -1.31 -6.07
C GLU A 246 13.64 -0.33 -6.47
N GLU A 247 13.28 -0.27 -7.77
CA GLU A 247 12.20 0.60 -8.25
C GLU A 247 10.82 0.07 -7.84
N MET A 248 10.57 -1.23 -8.05
CA MET A 248 9.37 -1.90 -7.56
C MET A 248 9.27 -1.87 -6.04
N LYS A 249 10.38 -2.12 -5.34
CA LYS A 249 10.43 -2.07 -3.88
C LYS A 249 10.10 -0.66 -3.36
N GLY A 250 10.63 0.39 -3.97
CA GLY A 250 10.26 1.77 -3.66
C GLY A 250 8.76 2.02 -3.81
N ARG A 251 8.18 1.59 -4.94
CA ARG A 251 6.75 1.70 -5.22
C ARG A 251 5.88 0.97 -4.19
N PHE A 252 6.19 -0.29 -3.88
CA PHE A 252 5.45 -1.05 -2.87
C PHE A 252 5.61 -0.46 -1.46
N LEU A 253 6.78 0.08 -1.12
CA LEU A 253 6.97 0.79 0.15
C LEU A 253 6.04 2.01 0.24
N ASP A 254 5.88 2.77 -0.84
CA ASP A 254 4.95 3.91 -0.87
C ASP A 254 3.50 3.46 -0.67
N HIS A 255 3.05 2.45 -1.42
CA HIS A 255 1.69 1.91 -1.30
C HIS A 255 1.39 1.34 0.09
N THR A 256 2.32 0.56 0.63
CA THR A 256 2.16 -0.07 1.95
C THR A 256 2.26 0.94 3.09
N CYS A 257 3.03 2.02 2.93
CA CYS A 257 3.01 3.15 3.85
C CYS A 257 1.63 3.83 3.89
N MET A 258 1.02 4.10 2.74
CA MET A 258 -0.33 4.69 2.68
C MET A 258 -1.39 3.77 3.30
N LEU A 259 -1.31 2.46 3.01
CA LEU A 259 -2.17 1.45 3.63
C LEU A 259 -2.02 1.48 5.16
N MET A 260 -0.79 1.51 5.65
CA MET A 260 -0.53 1.55 7.09
C MET A 260 -0.99 2.83 7.78
N GLU A 261 -0.94 3.98 7.09
CA GLU A 261 -1.50 5.23 7.61
C GLU A 261 -3.01 5.12 7.83
N GLY A 262 -3.73 4.57 6.86
CA GLY A 262 -5.17 4.28 6.99
C GLY A 262 -5.48 3.28 8.09
N LEU A 263 -4.72 2.19 8.15
CA LEU A 263 -4.85 1.14 9.14
C LEU A 263 -4.62 1.66 10.57
N ASN A 264 -3.56 2.43 10.78
CA ASN A 264 -3.26 3.07 12.07
C ASN A 264 -4.35 4.06 12.47
N ALA A 265 -4.81 4.90 11.54
CA ALA A 265 -5.88 5.87 11.80
C ALA A 265 -7.19 5.18 12.21
N ARG A 266 -7.58 4.11 11.51
CA ARG A 266 -8.79 3.37 11.84
C ARG A 266 -8.66 2.61 13.16
N PHE A 267 -7.52 2.01 13.44
CA PHE A 267 -7.24 1.37 14.73
C PHE A 267 -7.48 2.32 15.92
N ILE A 268 -6.96 3.56 15.81
CA ILE A 268 -7.16 4.59 16.84
C ILE A 268 -8.65 4.90 17.00
N ALA A 269 -9.39 5.05 15.89
CA ALA A 269 -10.83 5.33 15.94
C ALA A 269 -11.64 4.20 16.58
N ILE A 270 -11.35 2.94 16.25
CA ILE A 270 -11.99 1.75 16.86
C ILE A 270 -11.69 1.71 18.37
N SER A 271 -10.43 1.91 18.75
CA SER A 271 -10.00 1.91 20.15
C SER A 271 -10.70 3.01 20.95
N GLN A 272 -10.83 4.21 20.37
CA GLN A 272 -11.53 5.33 21.01
C GLN A 272 -13.03 5.05 21.17
N SER A 273 -13.69 4.48 20.15
CA SER A 273 -15.11 4.12 20.22
C SER A 273 -15.36 3.13 21.37
N LYS A 274 -14.49 2.12 21.51
CA LYS A 274 -14.58 1.13 22.59
C LYS A 274 -14.46 1.76 23.97
N ILE A 275 -13.54 2.71 24.15
CA ILE A 275 -13.38 3.45 25.42
C ILE A 275 -14.65 4.26 25.74
N VAL A 276 -15.26 4.90 24.74
CA VAL A 276 -16.50 5.66 24.92
C VAL A 276 -17.65 4.74 25.35
N ASP A 277 -17.80 3.59 24.73
CA ASP A 277 -18.83 2.60 25.08
C ASP A 277 -18.63 2.04 26.50
N GLU A 278 -17.39 1.70 26.86
CA GLU A 278 -17.04 1.26 28.21
C GLU A 278 -17.32 2.34 29.27
N ASN A 279 -17.00 3.60 28.97
CA ASN A 279 -17.29 4.73 29.86
C ASN A 279 -18.80 4.99 29.98
N ALA A 280 -19.56 4.85 28.89
CA ALA A 280 -21.02 4.97 28.91
C ALA A 280 -21.65 3.88 29.80
N GLN A 281 -21.18 2.65 29.70
CA GLN A 281 -21.62 1.55 30.57
C GLN A 281 -21.26 1.78 32.04
N LYS A 282 -20.01 2.18 32.33
CA LYS A 282 -19.57 2.53 33.71
C LYS A 282 -20.40 3.67 34.29
N ASN A 283 -20.65 4.72 33.52
CA ASN A 283 -21.47 5.85 33.96
C ASN A 283 -22.91 5.42 34.24
N LYS A 284 -23.50 4.56 33.40
CA LYS A 284 -24.83 4.01 33.66
C LYS A 284 -24.87 3.22 34.98
N GLN A 285 -23.89 2.35 35.22
CA GLN A 285 -23.79 1.61 36.48
C GLN A 285 -23.66 2.56 37.68
N LEU A 286 -22.81 3.59 37.57
CA LEU A 286 -22.63 4.59 38.63
C LEU A 286 -23.93 5.36 38.94
N LEU A 287 -24.74 5.67 37.92
CA LEU A 287 -26.04 6.30 38.10
C LEU A 287 -27.04 5.37 38.81
N GLU A 288 -27.05 4.08 38.46
CA GLU A 288 -27.86 3.06 39.15
C GLU A 288 -27.43 2.90 40.62
N ASP A 289 -26.13 2.77 40.90
CA ASP A 289 -25.60 2.65 42.26
C ASP A 289 -25.89 3.91 43.11
N THR A 290 -25.80 5.09 42.49
CA THR A 290 -26.12 6.37 43.14
C THR A 290 -27.61 6.44 43.48
N LYS A 291 -28.47 6.03 42.55
CA LYS A 291 -29.92 5.97 42.76
C LYS A 291 -30.28 5.06 43.93
N ASP A 292 -29.71 3.86 43.97
CA ASP A 292 -29.97 2.88 45.04
C ASP A 292 -29.48 3.40 46.40
N SER A 293 -28.30 4.02 46.43
CA SER A 293 -27.77 4.66 47.63
C SER A 293 -28.65 5.81 48.12
N MET A 294 -29.20 6.62 47.21
CA MET A 294 -30.14 7.70 47.55
C MET A 294 -31.46 7.15 48.11
N MET A 295 -32.00 6.08 47.52
CA MET A 295 -33.20 5.42 48.03
C MET A 295 -32.98 4.84 49.43
N ALA A 296 -31.83 4.20 49.68
CA ALA A 296 -31.46 3.70 50.99
C ALA A 296 -31.30 4.83 52.02
N ALA A 297 -30.68 5.96 51.65
CA ALA A 297 -30.55 7.13 52.50
C ALA A 297 -31.92 7.75 52.85
N GLN A 298 -32.83 7.85 51.87
CA GLN A 298 -34.18 8.34 52.08
C GLN A 298 -34.96 7.43 53.05
N GLN A 299 -34.91 6.11 52.83
CA GLN A 299 -35.54 5.14 53.74
C GLN A 299 -34.96 5.23 55.16
N GLY A 300 -33.63 5.34 55.28
CA GLY A 300 -32.95 5.50 56.57
C GLY A 300 -33.36 6.78 57.30
N LEU A 301 -33.49 7.91 56.60
CA LEU A 301 -33.99 9.17 57.18
C LEU A 301 -35.44 9.05 57.66
N GLN A 302 -36.30 8.40 56.87
CA GLN A 302 -37.70 8.16 57.26
C GLN A 302 -37.80 7.24 58.49
N GLU A 303 -36.96 6.22 58.58
CA GLU A 303 -36.90 5.32 59.74
C GLU A 303 -36.36 6.03 60.98
N GLN A 304 -35.30 6.82 60.86
CA GLN A 304 -34.77 7.65 61.95
C GLN A 304 -35.81 8.64 62.47
N SER A 305 -36.57 9.29 61.57
CA SER A 305 -37.66 10.20 61.94
C SER A 305 -38.74 9.48 62.76
N LYS A 306 -39.19 8.30 62.30
CA LYS A 306 -40.17 7.47 63.04
C LYS A 306 -39.65 7.04 64.42
N GLN A 307 -38.39 6.62 64.50
CA GLN A 307 -37.77 6.25 65.77
C GLN A 307 -37.67 7.45 66.72
N ALA A 308 -37.27 8.63 66.23
CA ALA A 308 -37.18 9.84 67.05
C ALA A 308 -38.52 10.23 67.65
N VAL A 309 -39.60 10.19 66.86
CA VAL A 309 -40.98 10.42 67.35
C VAL A 309 -41.38 9.38 68.40
N SER A 310 -41.06 8.11 68.17
CA SER A 310 -41.35 7.04 69.14
C SER A 310 -40.61 7.21 70.46
N VAL A 311 -39.32 7.55 70.43
CA VAL A 311 -38.51 7.83 71.64
C VAL A 311 -39.08 9.04 72.40
N ALA A 312 -39.48 10.10 71.69
CA ALA A 312 -40.13 11.25 72.32
C ALA A 312 -41.42 10.85 73.04
N GLN A 313 -42.29 10.05 72.41
CA GLN A 313 -43.52 9.55 73.03
C GLN A 313 -43.25 8.66 74.27
N GLN A 314 -42.22 7.81 74.21
CA GLN A 314 -41.81 7.00 75.36
C GLN A 314 -41.32 7.86 76.53
N LEU A 315 -40.53 8.91 76.26
CA LEU A 315 -40.09 9.85 77.29
C LEU A 315 -41.27 10.55 77.97
N ILE A 316 -42.31 10.92 77.22
CA ILE A 316 -43.54 11.52 77.78
C ILE A 316 -44.22 10.54 78.72
N HIS A 317 -44.51 9.32 78.27
CA HIS A 317 -45.16 8.31 79.09
C HIS A 317 -44.36 7.94 80.35
N GLN A 318 -43.03 7.98 80.26
CA GLN A 318 -42.16 7.78 81.42
C GLN A 318 -42.29 8.95 82.40
N LEU A 319 -42.23 10.20 81.92
CA LEU A 319 -42.38 11.40 82.75
C LEU A 319 -43.77 11.49 83.39
N GLU A 320 -44.84 11.18 82.66
CA GLU A 320 -46.21 11.09 83.19
C GLU A 320 -46.32 10.13 84.37
N ARG A 321 -45.66 8.97 84.26
CA ARG A 321 -45.63 7.98 85.35
C ARG A 321 -44.81 8.46 86.55
N ASP A 322 -43.71 9.15 86.29
CA ASP A 322 -42.81 9.62 87.34
C ASP A 322 -43.37 10.88 88.06
N PHE A 323 -44.26 11.67 87.43
CA PHE A 323 -44.94 12.81 88.08
C PHE A 323 -45.72 12.42 89.33
N LEU A 324 -46.34 11.23 89.34
CA LEU A 324 -47.02 10.67 90.50
C LEU A 324 -46.08 10.44 91.70
N SER A 325 -44.76 10.37 91.47
CA SER A 325 -43.74 10.15 92.49
C SER A 325 -42.98 11.42 92.91
N LEU A 326 -43.09 12.50 92.12
CA LEU A 326 -42.28 13.72 92.27
C LEU A 326 -42.86 14.74 93.27
N GLY A 327 -44.07 14.51 93.80
CA GLY A 327 -44.67 15.36 94.84
C GLY A 327 -44.98 16.79 94.38
N LEU A 328 -45.28 16.97 93.09
CA LEU A 328 -45.63 18.25 92.48
C LEU A 328 -47.05 18.69 92.85
N ASP A 329 -47.31 20.00 92.84
CA ASP A 329 -48.67 20.53 92.91
C ASP A 329 -49.36 20.50 91.53
N GLU A 330 -50.71 20.60 91.50
CA GLU A 330 -51.52 20.53 90.27
C GLU A 330 -51.11 21.58 89.21
N ASP A 331 -50.70 22.77 89.63
CA ASP A 331 -50.31 23.85 88.72
C ASP A 331 -48.93 23.58 88.10
N GLN A 332 -48.00 23.01 88.86
CA GLN A 332 -46.67 22.59 88.39
C GLN A 332 -46.74 21.40 87.42
N GLU A 333 -47.57 20.40 87.71
CA GLU A 333 -47.81 19.26 86.83
C GLU A 333 -48.38 19.72 85.48
N LYS A 334 -49.38 20.60 85.53
CA LYS A 334 -50.01 21.16 84.33
C LYS A 334 -49.07 22.02 83.49
N TYR A 335 -48.18 22.78 84.13
CA TYR A 335 -47.14 23.56 83.44
C TYR A 335 -46.12 22.65 82.72
N LEU A 336 -45.64 21.60 83.39
CA LEU A 336 -44.66 20.67 82.81
C LEU A 336 -45.24 19.85 81.66
N ILE A 337 -46.48 19.34 81.80
CA ILE A 337 -47.19 18.64 80.72
C ILE A 337 -47.32 19.56 79.50
N ASN A 338 -47.78 20.81 79.68
CA ASN A 338 -47.94 21.74 78.57
C ASN A 338 -46.59 22.11 77.90
N LEU A 339 -45.53 22.29 78.68
CA LEU A 339 -44.19 22.56 78.16
C LEU A 339 -43.66 21.39 77.31
N ILE A 340 -43.89 20.16 77.76
CA ILE A 340 -43.49 18.94 77.06
C ILE A 340 -44.31 18.73 75.78
N GLU A 341 -45.64 18.88 75.85
CA GLU A 341 -46.52 18.78 74.68
C GLU A 341 -46.14 19.81 73.62
N THR A 342 -45.91 21.06 74.04
CA THR A 342 -45.50 22.15 73.13
C THR A 342 -44.16 21.86 72.46
N ASN A 343 -43.16 21.37 73.20
CA ASN A 343 -41.85 21.06 72.61
C ASN A 343 -41.88 19.81 71.74
N THR A 344 -42.69 18.82 72.09
CA THR A 344 -42.90 17.62 71.26
C THR A 344 -43.58 17.97 69.95
N GLN A 345 -44.60 18.83 69.99
CA GLN A 345 -45.26 19.32 68.78
C GLN A 345 -44.27 20.06 67.88
N LYS A 346 -43.39 20.90 68.44
CA LYS A 346 -42.32 21.56 67.66
C LYS A 346 -41.34 20.56 67.05
N ILE A 347 -40.97 19.50 67.76
CA ILE A 347 -40.10 18.44 67.23
C ILE A 347 -40.81 17.71 66.08
N ALA A 348 -42.08 17.34 66.26
CA ALA A 348 -42.90 16.71 65.24
C ALA A 348 -43.04 17.60 63.99
N ASP A 349 -43.27 18.89 64.16
CA ASP A 349 -43.38 19.87 63.05
C ASP A 349 -42.05 20.04 62.29
N ILE A 350 -40.90 19.99 62.98
CA ILE A 350 -39.56 20.03 62.33
C ILE A 350 -39.34 18.78 61.49
N PHE A 351 -39.72 17.61 61.99
CA PHE A 351 -39.63 16.36 61.23
C PHE A 351 -40.65 16.28 60.10
N HIS A 352 -41.83 16.88 60.23
CA HIS A 352 -42.82 16.97 59.16
C HIS A 352 -42.38 17.94 58.04
N LYS A 353 -41.60 18.98 58.38
CA LYS A 353 -40.95 19.83 57.37
C LYS A 353 -39.89 19.10 56.52
N ASN A 354 -39.50 17.87 56.86
CA ASN A 354 -38.72 17.01 55.96
C ASN A 354 -39.50 16.59 54.69
N ASP A 355 -40.81 16.86 54.58
CA ASP A 355 -41.56 16.69 53.32
C ASP A 355 -40.92 17.48 52.16
N VAL A 356 -40.26 18.61 52.47
CA VAL A 356 -39.51 19.39 51.48
C VAL A 356 -38.25 18.64 51.03
N VAL A 357 -37.58 17.93 51.94
CA VAL A 357 -36.41 17.11 51.63
C VAL A 357 -36.81 15.92 50.77
N ASP A 358 -37.95 15.29 51.06
CA ASP A 358 -38.52 14.22 50.24
C ASP A 358 -38.88 14.70 48.81
N ASP A 359 -39.38 15.93 48.64
CA ASP A 359 -39.61 16.53 47.31
C ASP A 359 -38.30 16.77 46.55
N TYR A 360 -37.22 17.19 47.23
CA TYR A 360 -35.89 17.30 46.62
C TYR A 360 -35.31 15.94 46.22
N PHE A 361 -35.45 14.91 47.06
CA PHE A 361 -35.06 13.54 46.72
C PHE A 361 -35.87 12.99 45.55
N ALA A 362 -37.19 13.23 45.51
CA ALA A 362 -38.05 12.82 44.41
C ALA A 362 -37.68 13.52 43.09
N LYS A 363 -37.37 14.83 43.13
CA LYS A 363 -36.87 15.57 41.97
C LYS A 363 -35.53 15.03 41.48
N MET A 364 -34.57 14.77 42.36
CA MET A 364 -33.29 14.18 41.98
C MET A 364 -33.44 12.78 41.40
N LEU A 365 -34.27 11.93 42.01
CA LEU A 365 -34.61 10.60 41.48
C LEU A 365 -35.28 10.66 40.10
N SER A 366 -36.09 11.69 39.84
CA SER A 366 -36.71 11.90 38.52
C SER A 366 -35.72 12.37 37.46
N ALA A 367 -34.69 13.13 37.85
CA ALA A 367 -33.63 13.62 36.96
C ALA A 367 -32.59 12.55 36.62
N LEU A 368 -32.55 11.45 37.37
CA LEU A 368 -31.70 10.28 37.15
C LEU A 368 -32.38 9.18 36.30
N LYS A 369 -33.63 9.39 35.85
CA LYS A 369 -34.31 8.56 34.85
C LYS A 369 -34.01 9.07 33.45
#